data_AF-A0A962UUV0-F1
#
_entry.id   AF-A0A962UUV0-F1
#
_cell.length_a   1.000
_cell.length_b   1.000
_cell.length_c   1.000
_cell.angle_alpha   90.00
_cell.angle_beta   90.00
_cell.angle_gamma   90.00
#
_symmetry.space_group_name_H-M   'P 1'
#
loop_
_entity.id
_entity.type
_entity.pdbx_description
1 polymer ?
#
loop_
_entity_poly.entity_id
_entity_poly.type
_entity_poly.pdbx_seq_one_letter_code
_entity_poly.pdbx_strand_id
1 'polypeptide(L)'
;MNIMNRLLHPLLLATLYVSGAFTTALWAADDSIRVEVAEVQQSIVQVTLQNGVTPESAANAMIAKASEINLKFVGRQRIYRQLRKQGKVSGHLEIFQFCDLDDAHNLIQLNPIFAAFMPCRIAMVEDKNGSVWLMTFNLDMVINSTMLTPAEGEIAIRVNQNMLKVLVAGATGKS
;
A
#
# COMPACT_ATOMS: atom_id res chain seq x y z
N MET A 1 16.52 -59.95 -31.52
CA MET A 1 17.49 -59.97 -32.64
C MET A 1 18.40 -58.75 -32.48
N ASN A 2 19.67 -59.00 -32.13
CA ASN A 2 20.87 -58.12 -32.05
C ASN A 2 20.81 -56.93 -31.08
N ILE A 3 21.54 -56.80 -29.96
CA ILE A 3 22.95 -57.11 -29.55
C ILE A 3 24.03 -56.46 -30.44
N MET A 4 24.67 -55.40 -29.91
CA MET A 4 26.12 -55.03 -29.97
C MET A 4 26.22 -53.53 -29.60
N ASN A 5 26.64 -53.08 -28.41
CA ASN A 5 27.90 -53.25 -27.67
C ASN A 5 29.13 -52.68 -28.40
N ARG A 6 29.76 -51.63 -27.85
CA ARG A 6 31.20 -51.31 -28.02
C ARG A 6 31.68 -50.20 -27.05
N LEU A 7 32.49 -50.64 -26.08
CA LEU A 7 33.81 -50.08 -25.64
C LEU A 7 33.82 -48.69 -24.95
N LEU A 8 34.02 -48.58 -23.61
CA LEU A 8 35.30 -48.58 -22.84
C LEU A 8 36.23 -47.37 -23.08
N HIS A 9 36.13 -46.35 -22.18
CA HIS A 9 37.19 -45.69 -21.35
C HIS A 9 38.50 -45.12 -21.99
N PRO A 10 39.31 -44.29 -21.29
CA PRO A 10 39.10 -43.02 -20.57
C PRO A 10 40.20 -41.97 -20.93
N LEU A 11 40.48 -41.00 -20.04
CA LEU A 11 41.63 -40.05 -19.94
C LEU A 11 41.46 -38.59 -20.41
N LEU A 12 41.40 -37.72 -19.38
CA LEU A 12 42.34 -36.61 -19.10
C LEU A 12 42.48 -35.48 -20.12
N LEU A 13 41.99 -34.29 -19.74
CA LEU A 13 42.80 -33.06 -19.73
C LEU A 13 42.13 -31.99 -18.87
N ALA A 14 42.67 -31.85 -17.66
CA ALA A 14 42.45 -30.69 -16.81
C ALA A 14 43.11 -29.47 -17.47
N THR A 15 42.35 -28.40 -17.67
CA THR A 15 42.90 -27.07 -17.94
C THR A 15 42.32 -26.09 -16.92
N LEU A 16 43.23 -25.60 -16.07
CA LEU A 16 43.03 -24.44 -15.21
C LEU A 16 42.94 -23.17 -16.05
N TYR A 17 41.91 -22.35 -15.82
CA TYR A 17 41.90 -20.90 -16.06
C TYR A 17 41.10 -20.28 -14.89
N VAL A 18 41.77 -19.79 -13.85
CA VAL A 18 42.25 -18.41 -13.65
C VAL A 18 41.11 -17.39 -13.54
N SER A 19 40.81 -17.10 -12.27
CA SER A 19 40.42 -15.81 -11.67
C SER A 19 39.39 -14.92 -12.37
N GLY A 20 38.26 -14.76 -11.68
CA GLY A 20 37.35 -13.63 -11.84
C GLY A 20 36.24 -13.71 -10.81
N ALA A 21 36.53 -13.37 -9.55
CA ALA A 21 35.50 -13.10 -8.56
C ALA A 21 34.79 -11.80 -8.94
N PHE A 22 33.89 -11.88 -9.93
CA PHE A 22 32.87 -10.86 -10.14
C PHE A 22 31.86 -11.04 -9.00
N THR A 23 32.10 -10.32 -7.91
CA THR A 23 31.06 -10.03 -6.93
C THR A 23 30.02 -9.19 -7.66
N THR A 24 28.99 -9.84 -8.20
CA THR A 24 27.75 -9.15 -8.53
C THR A 24 27.23 -8.62 -7.20
N ALA A 25 27.39 -7.31 -7.00
CA ALA A 25 26.62 -6.59 -6.01
C ALA A 25 25.15 -6.86 -6.35
N LEU A 26 24.53 -7.80 -5.63
CA LEU A 26 23.09 -7.94 -5.56
C LEU A 26 22.59 -6.65 -4.91
N TRP A 27 22.29 -5.66 -5.74
CA TRP A 27 21.30 -4.67 -5.37
C TRP A 27 19.99 -5.44 -5.28
N ALA A 28 19.67 -5.92 -4.09
CA ALA A 28 18.34 -6.41 -3.78
C ALA A 28 17.41 -5.20 -3.91
N ALA A 29 16.71 -5.11 -5.04
CA ALA A 29 15.50 -4.32 -5.10
C ALA A 29 14.54 -4.89 -4.03
N ASP A 30 14.09 -4.02 -3.13
CA ASP A 30 13.22 -4.36 -2.02
C ASP A 30 11.85 -4.82 -2.55
N ASP A 31 11.66 -6.14 -2.60
CA ASP A 31 10.44 -6.82 -3.08
C ASP A 31 9.38 -7.00 -1.96
N SER A 32 9.52 -6.26 -0.85
CA SER A 32 8.67 -6.46 0.35
C SER A 32 7.29 -5.80 0.29
N ILE A 33 7.02 -4.99 -0.74
CA ILE A 33 5.72 -4.33 -0.89
C ILE A 33 4.90 -5.08 -1.95
N ARG A 34 3.97 -5.91 -1.49
CA ARG A 34 2.97 -6.54 -2.35
C ARG A 34 1.81 -5.58 -2.55
N VAL A 35 1.84 -4.84 -3.65
CA VAL A 35 0.69 -4.06 -4.13
C VAL A 35 -0.21 -5.01 -4.90
N GLU A 36 -1.36 -5.37 -4.32
CA GLU A 36 -2.32 -6.26 -4.94
C GLU A 36 -3.61 -5.50 -5.29
N VAL A 37 -3.89 -5.36 -6.59
CA VAL A 37 -5.21 -4.99 -7.10
C VAL A 37 -5.97 -6.29 -7.30
N ALA A 38 -7.06 -6.49 -6.58
CA ALA A 38 -7.81 -7.75 -6.65
C ALA A 38 -9.11 -7.60 -7.50
N GLU A 39 -9.79 -8.68 -7.90
CA GLU A 39 -10.82 -8.70 -8.95
C GLU A 39 -12.28 -8.27 -8.60
N VAL A 40 -12.67 -8.08 -7.33
CA VAL A 40 -13.77 -7.16 -6.94
C VAL A 40 -13.25 -5.72 -6.83
N GLN A 41 -11.92 -5.55 -6.95
CA GLN A 41 -11.09 -4.52 -6.34
C GLN A 41 -10.36 -3.61 -7.35
N GLN A 42 -11.07 -3.04 -8.33
CA GLN A 42 -10.59 -1.80 -8.97
C GLN A 42 -10.84 -0.56 -8.08
N SER A 43 -11.72 -0.66 -7.09
CA SER A 43 -12.19 0.45 -6.24
C SER A 43 -11.40 0.66 -4.96
N ILE A 44 -10.38 -0.15 -4.71
CA ILE A 44 -9.59 -0.11 -3.48
C ILE A 44 -8.11 -0.21 -3.83
N VAL A 45 -7.31 0.68 -3.29
CA VAL A 45 -5.85 0.57 -3.24
C VAL A 45 -5.47 -0.03 -1.89
N GLN A 46 -4.67 -1.09 -1.90
CA GLN A 46 -4.19 -1.74 -0.68
C GLN A 46 -2.69 -2.02 -0.74
N VAL A 47 -2.03 -1.88 0.40
CA VAL A 47 -0.60 -2.15 0.59
C VAL A 47 -0.37 -2.82 1.93
N THR A 48 0.57 -3.74 2.00
CA THR A 48 1.03 -4.31 3.28
C THR A 48 2.00 -3.38 3.99
N LEU A 49 2.09 -3.48 5.31
CA LEU A 49 3.19 -2.87 6.05
C LEU A 49 4.52 -3.56 5.68
N GLN A 50 5.59 -2.76 5.58
CA GLN A 50 6.95 -3.28 5.44
C GLN A 50 7.37 -4.05 6.70
N ASN A 51 8.31 -4.98 6.51
CA ASN A 51 8.85 -5.78 7.62
C ASN A 51 9.41 -4.89 8.74
N GLY A 52 8.98 -5.17 9.98
CA GLY A 52 9.40 -4.41 11.17
C GLY A 52 8.59 -3.14 11.45
N VAL A 53 7.70 -2.73 10.54
CA VAL A 53 6.79 -1.59 10.78
C VAL A 53 5.64 -2.06 11.68
N THR A 54 5.51 -1.45 12.85
CA THR A 54 4.39 -1.72 13.77
C THR A 54 3.15 -0.91 13.36
N PRO A 55 1.93 -1.36 13.70
CA PRO A 55 0.70 -0.59 13.43
C PRO A 55 0.72 0.84 14.01
N GLU A 56 1.34 1.03 15.18
CA GLU A 56 1.45 2.37 15.77
C GLU A 56 2.50 3.23 15.05
N SER A 57 3.62 2.64 14.59
CA SER A 57 4.58 3.35 13.74
C SER A 57 3.95 3.80 12.42
N ALA A 58 3.22 2.89 11.77
CA ALA A 58 2.45 3.20 10.56
C ALA A 58 1.44 4.33 10.80
N ALA A 59 0.68 4.27 11.91
CA ALA A 59 -0.26 5.31 12.29
C ALA A 59 0.41 6.69 12.45
N ASN A 60 1.56 6.74 13.14
CA ASN A 60 2.30 7.97 13.37
C ASN A 60 2.89 8.52 12.06
N ALA A 61 3.44 7.66 11.21
CA ALA A 61 3.97 8.04 9.91
C ALA A 61 2.89 8.62 8.99
N MET A 62 1.71 7.99 8.94
CA MET A 62 0.56 8.53 8.21
C MET A 62 0.19 9.93 8.70
N ILE A 63 0.03 10.12 10.02
CA ILE A 63 -0.36 11.41 10.61
C ILE A 63 0.71 12.49 10.35
N ALA A 64 1.99 12.14 10.49
CA ALA A 64 3.11 13.04 10.24
C ALA A 64 3.15 13.47 8.76
N LYS A 65 3.12 12.51 7.83
CA LYS A 65 3.09 12.81 6.38
C LYS A 65 1.88 13.67 6.01
N ALA A 66 0.71 13.35 6.55
CA ALA A 66 -0.51 14.09 6.26
C ALA A 66 -0.38 15.57 6.72
N SER A 67 0.22 15.81 7.89
CA SER A 67 0.52 17.16 8.37
C SER A 67 1.47 17.94 7.45
N GLU A 68 2.50 17.30 6.91
CA GLU A 68 3.48 17.94 6.01
C GLU A 68 2.87 18.42 4.69
N ILE A 69 1.88 17.70 4.17
CA ILE A 69 1.26 17.97 2.85
C ILE A 69 -0.10 18.67 2.96
N ASN A 70 -0.38 19.31 4.11
CA ASN A 70 -1.64 19.99 4.43
C ASN A 70 -2.91 19.10 4.42
N LEU A 71 -2.75 17.78 4.44
CA LEU A 71 -3.87 16.85 4.57
C LEU A 71 -4.14 16.59 6.05
N LYS A 72 -5.00 17.37 6.69
CA LYS A 72 -5.18 17.33 8.15
C LYS A 72 -5.75 15.98 8.61
N PHE A 73 -5.24 15.48 9.73
CA PHE A 73 -5.85 14.36 10.44
C PHE A 73 -7.12 14.85 11.16
N VAL A 74 -8.28 14.28 10.82
CA VAL A 74 -9.60 14.74 11.31
C VAL A 74 -10.35 13.71 12.14
N GLY A 75 -9.88 12.46 12.17
CA GLY A 75 -10.54 11.42 12.97
C GLY A 75 -9.83 10.06 12.95
N ARG A 76 -10.06 9.26 14.00
CA ARG A 76 -9.54 7.90 14.13
C ARG A 76 -10.52 7.02 14.90
N GLN A 77 -10.95 5.91 14.31
CA GLN A 77 -11.83 4.94 14.93
C GLN A 77 -11.07 3.65 15.25
N ARG A 78 -10.84 3.41 16.55
CA ARG A 78 -10.21 2.20 17.09
C ARG A 78 -11.21 1.08 17.30
N ILE A 79 -11.73 0.50 16.22
CA ILE A 79 -12.78 -0.53 16.29
C ILE A 79 -12.28 -1.76 17.06
N TYR A 80 -11.02 -2.19 16.84
CA TYR A 80 -10.44 -3.31 17.57
C TYR A 80 -10.45 -3.12 19.09
N ARG A 81 -10.21 -1.90 19.59
CA ARG A 81 -10.24 -1.63 21.03
C ARG A 81 -11.64 -1.77 21.59
N GLN A 82 -12.64 -1.35 20.83
CA GLN A 82 -14.04 -1.40 21.24
C GLN A 82 -14.53 -2.85 21.28
N LEU A 83 -14.14 -3.67 20.29
CA LEU A 83 -14.42 -5.10 20.29
C LEU A 83 -13.73 -5.82 21.47
N ARG A 84 -12.45 -5.51 21.75
CA ARG A 84 -11.72 -6.10 22.88
C ARG A 84 -12.33 -5.71 24.24
N LYS A 85 -12.80 -4.48 24.39
CA LYS A 85 -13.56 -4.05 25.59
C LYS A 85 -14.87 -4.81 25.79
N GLN A 86 -15.47 -5.33 24.73
CA GLN A 86 -16.63 -6.22 24.77
C GLN A 86 -16.26 -7.70 24.99
N GLY A 87 -14.99 -8.01 25.26
CA GLY A 87 -14.51 -9.39 25.45
C GLY A 87 -14.32 -10.18 24.15
N LYS A 88 -14.41 -9.53 22.97
CA LYS A 88 -14.20 -10.21 21.68
C LYS A 88 -12.72 -10.29 21.32
N VAL A 89 -12.30 -11.44 20.80
CA VAL A 89 -11.01 -11.58 20.11
C VAL A 89 -11.06 -10.77 18.81
N SER A 90 -10.14 -9.83 18.64
CA SER A 90 -10.07 -8.98 17.45
C SER A 90 -8.61 -8.68 17.12
N GLY A 91 -8.22 -8.92 15.88
CA GLY A 91 -7.01 -8.35 15.27
C GLY A 91 -7.12 -6.84 15.13
N HIS A 92 -6.08 -6.20 14.62
CA HIS A 92 -6.09 -4.77 14.34
C HIS A 92 -7.19 -4.40 13.33
N LEU A 93 -8.01 -3.42 13.69
CA LEU A 93 -9.02 -2.82 12.82
C LEU A 93 -9.22 -1.37 13.25
N GLU A 94 -8.65 -0.47 12.47
CA GLU A 94 -8.60 0.95 12.77
C GLU A 94 -8.83 1.76 11.50
N ILE A 95 -9.67 2.79 11.59
CA ILE A 95 -9.95 3.69 10.46
C ILE A 95 -9.32 5.05 10.78
N PHE A 96 -8.61 5.61 9.82
CA PHE A 96 -8.03 6.94 9.85
C PHE A 96 -8.75 7.84 8.86
N GLN A 97 -8.98 9.08 9.25
CA GLN A 97 -9.66 10.07 8.44
C GLN A 97 -8.78 11.29 8.23
N PHE A 98 -8.61 11.68 6.98
CA PHE A 98 -7.79 12.81 6.55
C PHE A 98 -8.58 13.73 5.62
N CYS A 99 -8.28 15.04 5.66
CA CYS A 99 -8.99 16.03 4.86
C CYS A 99 -8.11 17.27 4.61
N ASP A 100 -8.03 17.72 3.35
CA ASP A 100 -7.66 19.10 3.07
C ASP A 100 -8.94 19.95 3.18
N LEU A 101 -8.95 20.87 4.14
CA LEU A 101 -10.17 21.59 4.52
C LEU A 101 -10.60 22.60 3.45
N ASP A 102 -9.66 23.21 2.75
CA ASP A 102 -9.93 24.22 1.73
C ASP A 102 -10.47 23.54 0.46
N ASP A 103 -9.81 22.46 0.02
CA ASP A 103 -10.28 21.64 -1.10
C ASP A 103 -11.66 21.03 -0.78
N ALA A 104 -11.89 20.58 0.46
CA ALA A 104 -13.20 20.07 0.88
C ALA A 104 -14.30 21.14 0.84
N HIS A 105 -14.01 22.34 1.36
CA HIS A 105 -14.95 23.46 1.31
C HIS A 105 -15.30 23.83 -0.13
N ASN A 106 -14.28 24.00 -0.98
CA ASN A 106 -14.44 24.37 -2.39
C ASN A 106 -15.22 23.30 -3.17
N LEU A 107 -14.90 22.03 -2.97
CA LEU A 107 -15.57 20.93 -3.65
C LEU A 107 -17.07 20.84 -3.27
N ILE A 108 -17.41 21.08 -2.01
CA ILE A 108 -18.81 21.12 -1.56
C ILE A 108 -19.57 22.31 -2.17
N GLN A 109 -18.92 23.46 -2.37
CA GLN A 109 -19.54 24.60 -3.05
C GLN A 109 -19.85 24.30 -4.53
N LEU A 110 -19.00 23.50 -5.19
CA LEU A 110 -19.24 23.05 -6.56
C LEU A 110 -20.37 22.02 -6.61
N ASN A 111 -20.30 21.00 -5.75
CA ASN A 111 -21.33 19.96 -5.68
C ASN A 111 -21.35 19.29 -4.29
N PRO A 112 -22.43 19.49 -3.50
CA PRO A 112 -22.50 18.98 -2.14
C PRO A 112 -22.57 17.45 -2.05
N ILE A 113 -22.82 16.74 -3.15
CA ILE A 113 -22.83 15.26 -3.16
C ILE A 113 -21.48 14.69 -2.72
N PHE A 114 -20.38 15.42 -2.94
CA PHE A 114 -19.04 14.96 -2.58
C PHE A 114 -18.83 14.86 -1.07
N ALA A 115 -19.66 15.48 -0.24
CA ALA A 115 -19.62 15.30 1.21
C ALA A 115 -19.80 13.82 1.63
N ALA A 116 -20.52 13.02 0.83
CA ALA A 116 -20.69 11.58 1.09
C ALA A 116 -19.39 10.77 0.93
N PHE A 117 -18.41 11.32 0.20
CA PHE A 117 -17.09 10.72 0.00
C PHE A 117 -16.04 11.28 0.98
N MET A 118 -16.42 12.25 1.80
CA MET A 118 -15.56 12.88 2.80
C MET A 118 -15.81 12.32 4.21
N PRO A 119 -14.81 12.38 5.11
CA PRO A 119 -13.39 12.62 4.83
C PRO A 119 -12.74 11.43 4.11
N CYS A 120 -11.55 11.63 3.54
CA CYS A 120 -10.77 10.55 2.96
C CYS A 120 -10.38 9.53 4.05
N ARG A 121 -10.48 8.23 3.75
CA ARG A 121 -10.31 7.16 4.75
C ARG A 121 -9.17 6.22 4.38
N ILE A 122 -8.38 5.83 5.37
CA ILE A 122 -7.47 4.68 5.31
C ILE A 122 -7.89 3.69 6.40
N ALA A 123 -8.19 2.45 6.02
CA ALA A 123 -8.41 1.35 6.95
C ALA A 123 -7.08 0.62 7.17
N MET A 124 -6.70 0.41 8.43
CA MET A 124 -5.62 -0.48 8.84
C MET A 124 -6.23 -1.76 9.40
N VAL A 125 -5.97 -2.87 8.74
CA VAL A 125 -6.63 -4.17 9.00
C VAL A 125 -5.59 -5.28 9.11
N GLU A 126 -5.64 -6.02 10.21
CA GLU A 126 -4.92 -7.28 10.35
C GLU A 126 -5.78 -8.40 9.75
N ASP A 127 -5.24 -9.12 8.77
CA ASP A 127 -5.92 -10.26 8.15
C ASP A 127 -5.80 -11.53 9.00
N LYS A 128 -6.40 -12.62 8.51
CA LYS A 128 -6.38 -13.92 9.21
C LYS A 128 -4.99 -14.56 9.29
N ASN A 129 -4.05 -14.12 8.47
CA ASN A 129 -2.67 -14.60 8.42
C ASN A 129 -1.73 -13.74 9.29
N GLY A 130 -2.26 -12.70 9.97
CA GLY A 130 -1.49 -11.77 10.79
C GLY A 130 -0.80 -10.65 10.00
N SER A 131 -1.04 -10.54 8.69
CA SER A 131 -0.51 -9.43 7.89
C SER A 131 -1.36 -8.18 8.11
N VAL A 132 -0.70 -7.03 8.26
CA VAL A 132 -1.37 -5.74 8.43
C VAL A 132 -1.38 -5.01 7.10
N TRP A 133 -2.59 -4.64 6.68
CA TRP A 133 -2.88 -3.97 5.43
C TRP A 133 -3.33 -2.53 5.70
N LEU A 134 -2.90 -1.61 4.85
CA LEU A 134 -3.50 -0.29 4.71
C LEU A 134 -4.33 -0.27 3.43
N MET A 135 -5.58 0.16 3.52
CA MET A 135 -6.52 0.15 2.41
C MET A 135 -7.22 1.50 2.30
N THR A 136 -7.32 2.03 1.09
CA THR A 136 -8.06 3.27 0.80
C THR A 136 -8.87 3.13 -0.48
N PHE A 137 -9.91 3.95 -0.63
CA PHE A 137 -10.72 3.96 -1.84
C PHE A 137 -9.86 4.44 -3.02
N ASN A 138 -9.99 3.78 -4.17
CA ASN A 138 -9.30 4.17 -5.39
C ASN A 138 -10.03 5.35 -6.05
N LEU A 139 -9.54 6.56 -5.81
CA LEU A 139 -10.13 7.75 -6.42
C LEU A 139 -9.92 7.81 -7.94
N ASP A 140 -9.00 7.05 -8.52
CA ASP A 140 -8.83 7.01 -9.98
C ASP A 140 -10.11 6.53 -10.69
N MET A 141 -10.92 5.70 -10.03
CA MET A 141 -12.24 5.31 -10.57
C MET A 141 -13.22 6.48 -10.67
N VAL A 142 -13.18 7.41 -9.71
CA VAL A 142 -14.04 8.60 -9.72
C VAL A 142 -13.47 9.64 -10.69
N ILE A 143 -12.14 9.83 -10.67
CA ILE A 143 -11.44 10.78 -11.56
C ILE A 143 -11.63 10.40 -13.03
N ASN A 144 -11.51 9.12 -13.36
CA ASN A 144 -11.65 8.64 -14.74
C ASN A 144 -13.10 8.41 -15.17
N SER A 145 -14.07 8.70 -14.30
CA SER A 145 -15.49 8.69 -14.67
C SER A 145 -15.88 9.99 -15.38
N THR A 146 -16.98 9.97 -16.13
CA THR A 146 -17.55 11.17 -16.77
C THR A 146 -18.27 12.11 -15.77
N MET A 147 -18.10 11.90 -14.46
CA MET A 147 -18.87 12.57 -13.40
C MET A 147 -18.24 13.87 -12.89
N LEU A 148 -16.99 14.17 -13.23
CA LEU A 148 -16.30 15.35 -12.72
C LEU A 148 -16.20 16.44 -13.80
N THR A 149 -16.54 17.66 -13.43
CA THR A 149 -16.10 18.87 -14.13
C THR A 149 -14.58 19.02 -14.01
N PRO A 150 -13.93 19.83 -14.87
CA PRO A 150 -12.49 20.07 -14.78
C PRO A 150 -12.03 20.55 -13.38
N ALA A 151 -12.79 21.45 -12.76
CA ALA A 151 -12.47 21.98 -11.43
C ALA A 151 -12.58 20.91 -10.33
N GLU A 152 -13.61 20.05 -10.36
CA GLU A 152 -13.75 18.93 -9.42
C GLU A 152 -12.64 17.88 -9.64
N GLY A 153 -12.28 17.64 -10.90
CA GLY A 153 -11.19 16.74 -11.30
C GLY A 153 -9.84 17.15 -10.74
N GLU A 154 -9.48 18.43 -10.80
CA GLU A 154 -8.23 18.94 -10.23
C GLU A 154 -8.13 18.71 -8.72
N ILE A 155 -9.22 18.96 -7.98
CA ILE A 155 -9.28 18.69 -6.54
C ILE A 155 -9.15 17.18 -6.29
N ALA A 156 -9.91 16.36 -7.01
CA ALA A 156 -9.90 14.91 -6.83
C ALA A 156 -8.50 14.30 -7.09
N ILE A 157 -7.80 14.75 -8.14
CA ILE A 157 -6.44 14.30 -8.47
C ILE A 157 -5.47 14.66 -7.34
N ARG A 158 -5.52 15.90 -6.83
CA ARG A 158 -4.64 16.36 -5.76
C ARG A 158 -4.87 15.57 -4.47
N VAL A 159 -6.13 15.36 -4.10
CA VAL A 159 -6.51 14.54 -2.95
C VAL A 159 -6.05 13.09 -3.12
N ASN A 160 -6.23 12.49 -4.29
CA ASN A 160 -5.76 11.12 -4.56
C ASN A 160 -4.25 10.99 -4.36
N GLN A 161 -3.46 11.90 -4.95
CA GLN A 161 -2.01 11.91 -4.81
C GLN A 161 -1.56 12.08 -3.36
N ASN A 162 -2.23 12.96 -2.60
CA ASN A 162 -1.92 13.16 -1.19
C ASN A 162 -2.27 11.93 -0.33
N MET A 163 -3.41 11.27 -0.61
CA MET A 163 -3.78 10.02 0.06
C MET A 163 -2.78 8.89 -0.22
N LEU A 164 -2.30 8.75 -1.46
CA LEU A 164 -1.28 7.75 -1.79
C LEU A 164 0.05 8.02 -1.06
N LYS A 165 0.47 9.30 -0.92
CA LYS A 165 1.65 9.64 -0.11
C LYS A 165 1.49 9.22 1.35
N VAL A 166 0.32 9.48 1.94
CA VAL A 166 0.02 9.07 3.33
C VAL A 166 0.00 7.54 3.44
N LEU A 167 -0.60 6.84 2.47
CA LEU A 167 -0.65 5.39 2.43
C LEU A 167 0.76 4.78 2.40
N VAL A 168 1.64 5.29 1.54
CA VAL A 168 3.05 4.85 1.44
C VAL A 168 3.82 5.17 2.72
N ALA A 169 3.60 6.34 3.32
CA ALA A 169 4.23 6.69 4.60
C ALA A 169 3.84 5.70 5.70
N GLY A 170 2.55 5.34 5.77
CA GLY A 170 2.07 4.30 6.68
C GLY A 170 2.71 2.95 6.42
N ALA A 171 2.74 2.51 5.16
CA ALA A 171 3.28 1.21 4.77
C ALA A 171 4.77 1.07 5.12
N THR A 172 5.54 2.14 4.93
CA THR A 172 6.99 2.16 5.18
C THR A 172 7.36 2.56 6.61
N GLY A 173 6.41 3.11 7.38
CA GLY A 173 6.66 3.67 8.71
C GLY A 173 7.53 4.94 8.68
N LYS A 174 7.66 5.60 7.52
CA LYS A 174 8.48 6.81 7.33
C LYS A 174 7.59 7.97 6.89
N SER A 175 7.71 9.12 7.56
CA SER A 175 7.19 10.40 7.04
C SER A 175 8.10 10.88 5.93
#